data_AF-W9NM96-F1
#
_entry.id   AF-W9NM96-F1
#
_cell.length_a   1.000
_cell.length_b   1.000
_cell.length_c   1.000
_cell.angle_alpha   90.00
_cell.angle_beta   90.00
_cell.angle_gamma   90.00
#
_symmetry.space_group_name_H-M   'P 1'
#
loop_
_entity.id
_entity.type
_entity.pdbx_description
1 polymer ?
#
loop_
_entity_poly.entity_id
_entity_poly.type
_entity_poly.pdbx_seq_one_letter_code
_entity_poly.pdbx_strand_id
1 'polypeptide(L)'
;MEIFRTRKGYETYLEDNGIGQIIVATIESFFVTDGVPRPVDAAVVGMFNVLTGKTVTETSKGVTLNKWFLEEAKKSGGLVDGNQDCLCMTAGEIVAREFPGVNKADWHKFAVGISRGQILKETASGMKIPWGGYGTSRDEC
;
A
#
# COMPACT_ATOMS: atom_id res chain seq x y z
N MET A 1 -10.44 -22.47 31.38
CA MET A 1 -9.56 -21.61 32.20
C MET A 1 -9.70 -20.18 31.69
N GLU A 2 -10.68 -19.41 32.19
CA GLU A 2 -11.04 -18.05 31.72
C GLU A 2 -10.50 -16.93 32.62
N ILE A 3 -9.23 -17.05 33.04
CA ILE A 3 -8.65 -16.15 34.05
C ILE A 3 -8.52 -14.72 33.51
N PHE A 4 -8.37 -14.56 32.19
CA PHE A 4 -8.21 -13.25 31.56
C PHE A 4 -9.54 -12.55 31.33
N ARG A 5 -10.54 -13.25 30.76
CA ARG A 5 -11.85 -12.66 30.38
C ARG A 5 -12.69 -12.20 31.57
N THR A 6 -12.39 -12.69 32.76
CA THR A 6 -13.11 -12.37 34.01
C THR A 6 -12.46 -11.23 34.80
N ARG A 7 -11.31 -10.68 34.37
CA ARG A 7 -10.69 -9.52 35.01
C ARG A 7 -11.52 -8.26 34.80
N LYS A 8 -11.66 -7.46 35.86
CA LYS A 8 -12.17 -6.08 35.77
C LYS A 8 -11.26 -5.28 34.83
N GLY A 9 -11.82 -4.65 33.81
CA GLY A 9 -11.06 -3.91 32.78
C GLY A 9 -10.49 -4.78 31.65
N TYR A 10 -10.92 -6.04 31.51
CA TYR A 10 -10.44 -6.92 30.42
C TYR A 10 -10.66 -6.34 29.02
N GLU A 11 -11.75 -5.59 28.80
CA GLU A 11 -12.09 -4.98 27.51
C GLU A 11 -10.96 -4.09 26.95
N THR A 12 -10.24 -3.36 27.81
CA THR A 12 -9.11 -2.49 27.41
C THR A 12 -7.75 -3.03 27.84
N TYR A 13 -7.69 -4.11 28.64
CA TYR A 13 -6.46 -4.64 29.23
C TYR A 13 -5.33 -4.91 28.23
N LEU A 14 -5.65 -5.49 27.07
CA LEU A 14 -4.65 -5.81 26.04
C LEU A 14 -4.09 -4.55 25.40
N GLU A 15 -4.96 -3.57 25.14
CA GLU A 15 -4.58 -2.26 24.60
C GLU A 15 -3.72 -1.48 25.59
N ASP A 16 -4.17 -1.35 26.84
CA ASP A 16 -3.49 -0.59 27.91
C ASP A 16 -2.10 -1.13 28.25
N ASN A 17 -1.87 -2.43 28.04
CA ASN A 17 -0.60 -3.09 28.35
C ASN A 17 0.25 -3.40 27.10
N GLY A 18 -0.19 -2.97 25.92
CA GLY A 18 0.53 -3.25 24.66
C GLY A 18 0.68 -4.74 24.35
N ILE A 19 -0.21 -5.60 24.86
CA ILE A 19 -0.12 -7.06 24.70
C ILE A 19 -0.78 -7.48 23.38
N GLY A 20 -0.07 -8.27 22.58
CA GLY A 20 -0.65 -8.91 21.38
C GLY A 20 -0.99 -7.94 20.26
N GLN A 21 -0.18 -6.89 20.05
CA GLN A 21 -0.35 -5.95 18.94
C GLN A 21 -0.41 -6.68 17.59
N ILE A 22 -1.53 -6.56 16.89
CA ILE A 22 -1.73 -7.11 15.55
C ILE A 22 -1.83 -5.93 14.58
N ILE A 23 -0.83 -5.80 13.73
CA ILE A 23 -0.81 -4.80 12.65
C ILE A 23 -1.10 -5.51 11.33
N VAL A 24 -2.13 -5.06 10.64
CA VAL A 24 -2.42 -5.45 9.26
C VAL A 24 -1.89 -4.34 8.36
N ALA A 25 -1.02 -4.69 7.41
CA ALA A 25 -0.50 -3.75 6.43
C ALA A 25 -1.04 -4.08 5.04
N THR A 26 -1.40 -3.04 4.29
CA THR A 26 -1.89 -3.15 2.92
C THR A 26 -1.15 -2.16 2.02
N ILE A 27 -1.03 -2.52 0.75
CA ILE A 27 -0.48 -1.64 -0.28
C ILE A 27 -1.46 -1.69 -1.45
N GLU A 28 -2.05 -0.55 -1.77
CA GLU A 28 -2.96 -0.40 -2.91
C GLU A 28 -2.29 0.47 -3.96
N SER A 29 -2.13 -0.04 -5.18
CA SER A 29 -1.52 0.70 -6.29
C SER A 29 -2.60 1.37 -7.13
N PHE A 30 -2.34 2.59 -7.60
CA PHE A 30 -3.30 3.33 -8.41
C PHE A 30 -2.62 4.23 -9.43
N PHE A 31 -3.37 4.66 -10.44
CA PHE A 31 -2.93 5.63 -11.43
C PHE A 31 -3.73 6.92 -11.31
N VAL A 32 -3.04 8.05 -11.44
CA VAL A 32 -3.66 9.37 -11.61
C VAL A 32 -3.54 9.78 -13.06
N THR A 33 -4.67 10.02 -13.71
CA THR A 33 -4.76 10.49 -15.10
C THR A 33 -5.30 11.90 -15.21
N ASP A 34 -6.09 12.33 -14.23
CA ASP A 34 -6.78 13.62 -14.24
C ASP A 34 -5.83 14.75 -13.84
N GLY A 35 -5.88 15.86 -14.58
CA GLY A 35 -5.08 17.05 -14.28
C GLY A 35 -3.57 16.90 -14.49
N VAL A 36 -3.10 15.78 -15.05
CA VAL A 36 -1.68 15.54 -15.34
C VAL A 36 -1.43 15.29 -16.83
N PRO A 37 -0.34 15.83 -17.41
CA PRO A 37 -0.05 15.66 -18.84
C PRO A 37 0.31 14.22 -19.20
N ARG A 38 0.76 13.42 -18.22
CA ARG A 38 1.10 12.00 -18.34
C ARG A 38 0.62 11.28 -17.07
N PRO A 39 0.16 10.02 -17.18
CA PRO A 39 -0.32 9.28 -16.03
C PRO A 39 0.76 9.13 -14.96
N VAL A 40 0.36 9.14 -13.70
CA VAL A 40 1.26 8.94 -12.56
C VAL A 40 0.85 7.69 -11.81
N ASP A 41 1.75 6.71 -11.71
CA ASP A 41 1.59 5.53 -10.85
C ASP A 41 2.05 5.85 -9.43
N ALA A 42 1.24 5.48 -8.45
CA ALA A 42 1.57 5.60 -7.05
C ALA A 42 1.01 4.39 -6.27
N ALA A 43 1.23 4.38 -4.97
CA ALA A 43 0.56 3.47 -4.05
C ALA A 43 0.19 4.18 -2.76
N VAL A 44 -0.91 3.75 -2.15
CA VAL A 44 -1.19 4.01 -0.74
C VAL A 44 -0.67 2.83 0.06
N VAL A 45 0.17 3.12 1.05
CA VAL A 45 0.58 2.14 2.07
C VAL A 45 -0.25 2.42 3.31
N GLY A 46 -0.95 1.41 3.81
CA GLY A 46 -1.78 1.50 5.00
C GLY A 46 -1.34 0.51 6.07
N MET A 47 -1.39 0.92 7.34
CA MET A 47 -1.24 0.07 8.50
C MET A 47 -2.43 0.28 9.43
N PHE A 48 -3.06 -0.83 9.85
CA PHE A 48 -4.19 -0.84 10.76
C PHE A 48 -3.85 -1.68 12.00
N ASN A 49 -4.02 -1.09 13.18
CA ASN A 49 -3.91 -1.82 14.42
C ASN A 49 -5.28 -2.39 14.81
N VAL A 50 -5.38 -3.72 14.79
CA VAL A 50 -6.64 -4.43 15.04
C VAL A 50 -7.19 -4.19 16.45
N LEU A 51 -6.31 -3.95 17.42
CA LEU A 51 -6.71 -3.76 18.82
C LEU A 51 -7.17 -2.34 19.10
N THR A 52 -6.51 -1.34 18.52
CA THR A 52 -6.75 0.08 18.87
C THR A 52 -7.55 0.84 17.82
N GLY A 53 -7.80 0.24 16.66
CA GLY A 53 -8.42 0.90 15.51
C GLY A 53 -7.55 1.98 14.85
N LYS A 54 -6.34 2.24 15.38
CA LYS A 54 -5.44 3.26 14.84
C LYS A 54 -4.99 2.88 13.43
N THR A 55 -5.09 3.84 12.53
CA THR A 55 -4.69 3.71 11.12
C THR A 55 -3.61 4.72 10.81
N VAL A 56 -2.57 4.28 10.10
CA VAL A 56 -1.57 5.17 9.48
C VAL A 56 -1.53 4.86 8.00
N THR A 57 -1.64 5.89 7.18
CA THR A 57 -1.57 5.80 5.72
C THR A 57 -0.57 6.80 5.19
N GLU A 58 0.16 6.43 4.15
CA GLU A 58 1.05 7.32 3.42
C GLU A 58 0.96 7.00 1.92
N THR A 59 1.12 8.04 1.09
CA THR A 59 1.12 7.87 -0.37
C THR A 59 2.55 7.88 -0.88
N SER A 60 2.91 6.88 -1.67
CA SER A 60 4.24 6.80 -2.25
C SER A 60 4.50 7.94 -3.21
N LYS A 61 5.79 8.25 -3.43
CA LYS A 61 6.17 9.13 -4.53
C LYS A 61 5.64 8.57 -5.85
N GLY A 62 4.97 9.44 -6.62
CA GLY A 62 4.44 9.09 -7.92
C GLY A 62 5.52 8.92 -8.98
N VAL A 63 5.31 7.98 -9.89
CA VAL A 63 6.15 7.72 -11.06
C VAL A 63 5.38 8.09 -12.32
N THR A 64 5.90 9.03 -13.09
CA THR A 64 5.26 9.42 -14.35
C THR A 64 5.50 8.38 -15.44
N LEU A 65 4.42 7.90 -16.03
CA LEU A 65 4.43 6.88 -17.08
C LEU A 65 4.25 7.48 -18.47
N ASN A 66 4.49 6.69 -19.51
CA ASN A 66 4.12 7.06 -20.87
C ASN A 66 2.66 6.65 -21.13
N LYS A 67 1.88 7.48 -21.85
CA LYS A 67 0.45 7.26 -22.11
C LYS A 67 0.12 5.94 -22.80
N TRP A 68 1.05 5.40 -23.59
CA TRP A 68 0.80 4.18 -24.38
C TRP A 68 0.34 3.00 -23.51
N PHE A 69 0.76 2.91 -22.23
CA PHE A 69 0.36 1.78 -21.38
C PHE A 69 -1.15 1.74 -21.13
N LEU A 70 -1.80 2.90 -20.98
CA LEU A 70 -3.25 3.00 -20.79
C LEU A 70 -3.99 2.66 -22.08
N GLU A 71 -3.44 3.09 -23.22
CA GLU A 71 -3.99 2.75 -24.53
C GLU A 71 -3.93 1.23 -24.75
N GLU A 72 -2.84 0.59 -24.34
CA GLU A 72 -2.66 -0.85 -24.46
C GLU A 72 -3.55 -1.64 -23.48
N ALA A 73 -3.72 -1.14 -22.25
CA ALA A 73 -4.67 -1.69 -21.28
C ALA A 73 -6.11 -1.69 -21.82
N LYS A 74 -6.50 -0.58 -22.47
CA LYS A 74 -7.82 -0.43 -23.11
C LYS A 74 -7.98 -1.40 -24.29
N LYS A 75 -6.97 -1.52 -25.15
CA LYS A 75 -7.01 -2.42 -26.32
C LYS A 75 -7.10 -3.88 -25.93
N SER A 76 -6.48 -4.30 -24.83
CA SER A 76 -6.42 -5.71 -24.45
C SER A 76 -7.67 -6.27 -23.78
N GLY A 77 -8.79 -5.55 -23.82
CA GLY A 77 -10.00 -5.93 -23.06
C GLY A 77 -9.77 -5.87 -21.55
N GLY A 78 -8.77 -5.09 -21.13
CA GLY A 78 -8.38 -4.98 -19.74
C GLY A 78 -9.29 -4.08 -18.93
N LEU A 79 -10.49 -3.69 -19.40
CA LEU A 79 -11.43 -2.87 -18.64
C LEU A 79 -12.48 -3.75 -17.98
N VAL A 80 -12.70 -3.60 -16.67
CA VAL A 80 -13.81 -4.25 -15.96
C VAL A 80 -15.09 -3.54 -16.37
N ASP A 81 -16.02 -4.26 -17.01
CA ASP A 81 -17.34 -3.74 -17.43
C ASP A 81 -17.28 -2.44 -18.27
N GLY A 82 -16.19 -2.25 -19.02
CA GLY A 82 -15.96 -1.04 -19.82
C GLY A 82 -15.58 0.21 -19.02
N ASN A 83 -15.38 0.08 -17.70
CA ASN A 83 -14.90 1.17 -16.86
C ASN A 83 -13.41 1.43 -17.15
N GLN A 84 -13.11 2.65 -17.60
CA GLN A 84 -11.74 3.06 -17.97
C GLN A 84 -10.80 3.17 -16.77
N ASP A 85 -11.35 3.24 -15.56
CA ASP A 85 -10.61 3.38 -14.30
C ASP A 85 -10.39 2.03 -13.59
N CYS A 86 -11.01 0.95 -14.08
CA CYS A 86 -10.88 -0.38 -13.50
C CYS A 86 -10.21 -1.33 -14.50
N LEU A 87 -8.93 -1.62 -14.25
CA LEU A 87 -8.17 -2.53 -15.11
C LEU A 87 -8.24 -3.99 -14.61
N CYS A 88 -8.60 -4.93 -15.49
CA CYS A 88 -8.52 -6.39 -15.28
C CYS A 88 -7.08 -6.91 -15.29
N MET A 89 -6.12 -6.09 -15.74
CA MET A 89 -4.71 -6.45 -15.88
C MET A 89 -3.85 -5.41 -15.17
N THR A 90 -2.79 -5.89 -14.52
CA THR A 90 -1.83 -4.99 -13.88
C THR A 90 -0.96 -4.27 -14.93
N ALA A 91 -0.49 -3.06 -14.65
CA ALA A 91 0.43 -2.36 -15.56
C ALA A 91 1.70 -3.18 -15.85
N GLY A 92 2.19 -3.94 -14.86
CA GLY A 92 3.32 -4.84 -15.05
C GLY A 92 3.06 -5.94 -16.07
N GLU A 93 1.84 -6.47 -16.14
CA GLU A 93 1.47 -7.47 -17.15
C GLU A 93 1.37 -6.87 -18.55
N ILE A 94 0.85 -5.65 -18.67
CA ILE A 94 0.80 -4.93 -19.93
C ILE A 94 2.22 -4.67 -20.45
N VAL A 95 3.11 -4.16 -19.58
CA VAL A 95 4.50 -3.87 -19.96
C VAL A 95 5.27 -5.14 -20.30
N ALA A 96 5.12 -6.22 -19.53
CA ALA A 96 5.82 -7.47 -19.79
C ALA A 96 5.36 -8.17 -21.09
N ARG A 97 4.12 -7.92 -21.54
CA ARG A 97 3.63 -8.42 -22.83
C ARG A 97 4.28 -7.69 -24.01
N GLU A 98 4.41 -6.37 -23.91
CA GLU A 98 4.98 -5.54 -24.97
C GLU A 98 6.51 -5.66 -25.05
N PHE A 99 7.18 -5.83 -23.90
CA PHE A 99 8.64 -5.88 -23.80
C PHE A 99 9.12 -7.21 -23.23
N PRO A 100 9.47 -8.20 -24.08
CA PRO A 100 10.00 -9.47 -23.63
C PRO A 100 11.22 -9.31 -22.72
N GLY A 101 11.21 -10.00 -21.58
CA GLY A 101 12.27 -9.94 -20.57
C GLY A 101 12.04 -8.95 -19.43
N VAL A 102 10.97 -8.14 -19.46
CA VAL A 102 10.57 -7.32 -18.31
C VAL A 102 9.96 -8.19 -17.22
N ASN A 103 10.42 -8.00 -15.98
CA ASN A 103 9.77 -8.60 -14.81
C ASN A 103 8.48 -7.83 -14.49
N LYS A 104 7.32 -8.47 -14.68
CA LYS A 104 6.02 -7.86 -14.39
C LYS A 104 5.85 -7.35 -12.96
N ALA A 105 6.52 -7.94 -11.98
CA ALA A 105 6.41 -7.49 -10.58
C ALA A 105 7.30 -6.28 -10.26
N ASP A 106 8.37 -6.05 -11.03
CA ASP A 106 9.32 -4.95 -10.84
C ASP A 106 9.54 -4.16 -12.14
N TRP A 107 8.45 -3.98 -12.88
CA TRP A 107 8.46 -3.37 -14.21
C TRP A 107 8.90 -1.90 -14.15
N HIS A 108 8.70 -1.20 -13.02
CA HIS A 108 9.18 0.17 -12.78
C HIS A 108 10.69 0.29 -12.99
N LYS A 109 11.47 -0.73 -12.62
CA LYS A 109 12.93 -0.74 -12.82
C LYS A 109 13.29 -0.58 -14.29
N PHE A 110 12.48 -1.14 -15.19
CA PHE A 110 12.67 -1.06 -16.63
C PHE A 110 12.07 0.21 -17.24
N ALA A 111 10.92 0.67 -16.72
CA ALA A 111 10.23 1.84 -17.25
C ALA A 111 10.87 3.17 -16.85
N VAL A 112 11.39 3.27 -15.61
CA VAL A 112 11.87 4.55 -15.04
C VAL A 112 13.19 4.42 -14.26
N GLY A 113 13.83 3.25 -14.28
CA GLY A 113 15.13 3.02 -13.64
C GLY A 113 15.10 2.86 -12.11
N ILE A 114 13.92 2.89 -11.50
CA ILE A 114 13.73 2.76 -10.04
C ILE A 114 12.79 1.58 -9.78
N SER A 115 13.19 0.67 -8.88
CA SER A 115 12.37 -0.50 -8.53
C SER A 115 11.12 -0.12 -7.73
N ARG A 116 10.04 -0.90 -7.87
CA ARG A 116 8.83 -0.70 -7.07
C ARG A 116 9.11 -0.90 -5.58
N GLY A 117 9.94 -1.89 -5.26
CA GLY A 117 10.35 -2.18 -3.89
C GLY A 117 11.07 -1.01 -3.23
N GLN A 118 11.90 -0.27 -3.98
CA GLN A 118 12.57 0.93 -3.45
C GLN A 118 11.57 2.05 -3.13
N ILE A 119 10.64 2.35 -4.05
CA ILE A 119 9.61 3.39 -3.86
C ILE A 119 8.76 3.09 -2.62
N LEU A 120 8.33 1.82 -2.48
CA LEU A 120 7.52 1.39 -1.33
C LEU A 120 8.32 1.38 -0.03
N LYS A 121 9.60 0.97 -0.07
CA LYS A 121 10.47 0.97 1.10
C LYS A 121 10.72 2.39 1.61
N GLU A 122 10.98 3.35 0.72
CA GLU A 122 11.15 4.77 1.08
C GLU A 122 9.89 5.30 1.77
N THR A 123 8.71 4.99 1.20
CA THR A 123 7.41 5.38 1.76
C THR A 123 7.20 4.76 3.15
N ALA A 124 7.34 3.44 3.27
CA ALA A 124 7.12 2.72 4.53
C ALA A 124 8.11 3.10 5.64
N SER A 125 9.35 3.46 5.29
CA SER A 125 10.38 3.84 6.27
C SER A 125 10.07 5.17 6.97
N GLY A 126 9.29 6.06 6.33
CA GLY A 126 8.84 7.31 6.92
C GLY A 126 7.58 7.19 7.78
N MET A 127 6.88 6.05 7.70
CA MET A 127 5.60 5.88 8.38
C MET A 127 5.78 5.58 9.86
N LYS A 128 5.01 6.27 10.70
CA LYS A 128 4.86 5.90 12.12
C LYS A 128 4.07 4.60 12.20
N ILE A 129 4.58 3.62 12.92
CA ILE A 129 3.83 2.39 13.18
C ILE A 129 2.69 2.72 14.16
N PRO A 130 1.44 2.32 13.89
CA PRO A 130 0.29 2.60 14.77
C PRO A 130 0.30 1.70 16.00
N TRP A 131 1.30 1.87 16.87
CA TRP A 131 1.36 1.14 18.13
C TRP A 131 0.15 1.48 19.01
N GLY A 132 -0.40 0.47 19.68
CA GLY A 132 -1.28 0.66 20.83
C GLY A 132 -0.52 1.34 21.96
N GLY A 133 -1.26 1.86 22.95
CA GLY A 133 -0.69 2.62 24.05
C GLY A 133 0.44 1.86 24.75
N TYR A 134 1.69 2.12 24.37
CA TYR A 134 2.74 2.18 25.37
C TYR A 134 2.37 3.41 26.17
N GLY A 135 1.95 3.20 27.42
CA GLY A 135 1.71 4.30 28.34
C GLY A 135 2.80 5.35 28.21
N THR A 136 2.36 6.59 28.28
CA THR A 136 3.09 7.86 28.31
C THR A 136 4.15 7.93 29.42
N SER A 137 5.03 6.93 29.55
CA SER A 137 6.03 6.81 30.61
C SER A 137 7.38 6.28 30.12
N ARG A 138 7.59 6.13 28.80
CA ARG A 138 8.90 5.73 28.23
C ARG A 138 9.58 6.80 27.38
N ASP A 139 9.12 8.04 27.46
CA ASP A 139 9.92 9.21 27.03
C ASP A 139 10.96 9.61 28.11
N GLU A 140 11.10 8.82 29.18
CA GLU A 140 12.16 8.93 30.19
C GLU A 140 12.90 7.59 30.35
N CYS A 141 13.74 7.23 29.36
CA CYS A 141 14.89 6.32 29.54
C CYS A 141 15.93 6.60 28.45
#